data_AF-A0A653AJL4-F1
#
_entry.id   AF-A0A653AJL4-F1
#
_cell.length_a   1.000
_cell.length_b   1.000
_cell.length_c   1.000
_cell.angle_alpha   90.00
_cell.angle_beta   90.00
_cell.angle_gamma   90.00
#
_symmetry.space_group_name_H-M   'P 1'
#
loop_
_entity.id
_entity.type
_entity.pdbx_description
1 polymer ?
#
loop_
_entity_poly.entity_id
_entity_poly.type
_entity_poly.pdbx_seq_one_letter_code
_entity_poly.pdbx_strand_id
1 'polypeptide(L)'
;MKTLGNVLWLVFGGFVSATQYVVSSVGMMVTIVGIPFGLQTLKLAALMLWPFGAKITDKPNKSGCLSFIMNVIWILIGSIWISITHVLLGVLFAITIVGLPFAKQHFKFARLAFTPFGKDVQLAW
;
A
#
# COMPACT_ATOMS: atom_id res chain seq x y z
N MET A 1 -8.84 -6.73 19.18
CA MET A 1 -9.09 -7.40 17.88
C MET A 1 -8.12 -7.00 16.75
N LYS A 2 -7.10 -6.15 16.98
CA LYS A 2 -6.15 -5.75 15.91
C LYS A 2 -5.27 -6.91 15.43
N THR A 3 -4.71 -7.67 16.37
CA THR A 3 -3.83 -8.82 16.11
C THR A 3 -4.50 -9.91 15.27
N LEU A 4 -5.70 -10.34 15.65
CA LEU A 4 -6.42 -11.40 14.93
C LEU A 4 -6.76 -10.99 13.49
N GLY A 5 -7.19 -9.74 13.27
CA GLY A 5 -7.38 -9.20 11.93
C GLY A 5 -6.08 -9.19 11.11
N ASN A 6 -4.96 -8.79 11.71
CA ASN A 6 -3.66 -8.78 11.03
C ASN A 6 -3.18 -10.19 10.66
N VAL A 7 -3.36 -11.17 11.54
CA VAL A 7 -3.01 -12.57 11.26
C VAL A 7 -3.83 -13.11 10.09
N LEU A 8 -5.16 -12.93 10.12
CA LEU A 8 -6.02 -13.35 9.00
C LEU A 8 -5.63 -12.64 7.70
N TRP A 9 -5.39 -11.33 7.77
CA TRP A 9 -4.97 -10.56 6.60
C TRP A 9 -3.68 -11.07 5.99
N LEU A 10 -2.67 -11.35 6.82
CA LEU A 10 -1.37 -11.83 6.37
C LEU A 10 -1.51 -13.13 5.56
N VAL A 11 -2.36 -14.05 6.03
CA VAL A 11 -2.64 -15.34 5.36
C VAL A 11 -3.45 -15.16 4.07
N PHE A 12 -4.49 -14.33 4.08
CA PHE A 12 -5.43 -14.24 2.96
C PHE A 12 -4.98 -13.34 1.81
N GLY A 13 -4.07 -12.39 2.02
CA GLY A 13 -3.60 -11.53 0.92
C GLY A 13 -2.58 -10.46 1.27
N GLY A 14 -2.36 -10.24 2.57
CA GLY A 14 -1.38 -9.30 3.10
C GLY A 14 0.05 -9.67 2.75
N PHE A 15 0.43 -10.95 2.85
CA PHE A 15 1.77 -11.39 2.49
C PHE A 15 2.05 -11.17 1.00
N VAL A 16 1.14 -11.59 0.12
CA VAL A 16 1.25 -11.39 -1.34
C VAL A 16 1.38 -9.91 -1.68
N SER A 17 0.53 -9.06 -1.08
CA SER A 17 0.59 -7.61 -1.30
C SER A 17 1.91 -7.03 -0.80
N ALA A 18 2.36 -7.42 0.40
CA ALA A 18 3.62 -6.94 0.97
C ALA A 18 4.83 -7.32 0.09
N THR A 19 4.89 -8.56 -0.40
CA THR A 19 5.96 -9.01 -1.31
C THR A 19 5.98 -8.16 -2.59
N GLN A 20 4.82 -7.85 -3.17
CA GLN A 20 4.74 -6.98 -4.35
C GLN A 20 5.33 -5.59 -4.09
N TYR A 21 5.04 -4.98 -2.94
CA TYR A 21 5.65 -3.70 -2.55
C TYR A 21 7.16 -3.82 -2.29
N VAL A 22 7.63 -4.91 -1.66
CA VAL A 22 9.08 -5.14 -1.44
C VAL A 22 9.82 -5.28 -2.77
N VAL A 23 9.29 -6.10 -3.69
CA VAL A 23 9.89 -6.29 -5.02
C VAL A 23 9.94 -4.96 -5.77
N SER A 24 8.85 -4.20 -5.75
CA SER A 24 8.84 -2.87 -6.38
C SER A 24 9.80 -1.90 -5.70
N SER A 25 9.95 -1.99 -4.38
CA SER A 25 10.89 -1.14 -3.63
C SER A 25 12.32 -1.41 -4.05
N VAL A 26 12.73 -2.68 -4.05
CA VAL A 26 14.08 -3.09 -4.46
C VAL A 26 14.32 -2.70 -5.91
N GLY A 27 13.36 -2.95 -6.80
CA GLY A 27 13.46 -2.57 -8.21
C GLY A 27 13.66 -1.07 -8.43
N MET A 28 12.99 -0.21 -7.66
CA MET A 28 13.19 1.24 -7.73
C MET A 28 14.54 1.67 -7.16
N MET A 29 15.01 1.02 -6.10
CA MET A 29 16.30 1.31 -5.48
C MET A 29 17.52 0.94 -6.35
N VAL A 30 17.34 0.16 -7.43
CA VAL A 30 18.41 -0.10 -8.42
C VAL A 30 18.90 1.20 -9.07
N THR A 31 18.01 2.21 -9.18
CA THR A 31 18.36 3.51 -9.75
C THR A 31 18.48 4.56 -8.65
N ILE A 32 19.45 5.46 -8.75
CA ILE A 32 19.62 6.57 -7.78
C ILE A 32 18.35 7.42 -7.71
N VAL A 33 17.71 7.66 -8.86
CA VAL A 33 16.46 8.45 -8.96
C VAL A 33 15.26 7.73 -8.32
N GLY A 34 15.24 6.40 -8.33
CA GLY A 34 14.15 5.59 -7.79
C GLY A 34 14.25 5.30 -6.29
N ILE A 35 15.39 5.53 -5.64
CA ILE A 35 15.57 5.39 -4.18
C ILE A 35 14.43 6.02 -3.36
N PRO A 36 14.02 7.29 -3.57
CA PRO A 36 12.91 7.88 -2.80
C PRO A 36 11.58 7.16 -3.01
N PHE A 37 11.33 6.57 -4.18
CA PHE A 37 10.14 5.78 -4.47
C PHE A 37 10.19 4.41 -3.78
N GLY A 38 11.36 3.78 -3.80
CA GLY A 38 11.58 2.53 -3.08
C GLY A 38 11.33 2.70 -1.58
N LEU A 39 11.89 3.74 -0.97
CA LEU A 39 11.69 4.00 0.46
C LEU A 39 10.21 4.20 0.83
N GLN A 40 9.42 4.88 -0.01
CA GLN A 40 8.00 5.08 0.24
C GLN A 40 7.20 3.78 0.08
N THR A 41 7.48 3.00 -0.96
CA THR A 41 6.80 1.73 -1.21
C THR A 41 7.18 0.66 -0.17
N LEU A 42 8.39 0.69 0.37
CA LEU A 42 8.79 -0.17 1.49
C LEU A 42 7.99 0.12 2.77
N LYS A 43 7.66 1.38 3.05
CA LYS A 43 6.76 1.74 4.15
C LYS A 43 5.35 1.17 3.95
N LEU A 44 4.87 1.17 2.69
CA LEU A 44 3.61 0.52 2.35
C LEU A 44 3.70 -1.00 2.45
N ALA A 45 4.84 -1.62 2.15
CA ALA A 45 5.05 -3.04 2.39
C ALA A 45 4.87 -3.39 3.87
N ALA A 46 5.47 -2.59 4.77
CA ALA A 46 5.28 -2.76 6.21
C ALA A 46 3.81 -2.57 6.63
N LEU A 47 3.09 -1.62 6.03
CA LEU A 47 1.65 -1.45 6.23
C LEU A 47 0.84 -2.66 5.75
N MET A 48 1.24 -3.30 4.64
CA MET A 48 0.58 -4.50 4.15
C MET A 48 0.83 -5.71 5.04
N LEU A 49 1.91 -5.75 5.81
CA LEU A 49 2.11 -6.83 6.79
C LEU A 49 1.15 -6.69 7.98
N TRP A 50 0.82 -5.45 8.38
CA TRP A 50 0.05 -5.19 9.60
C TRP A 50 -0.86 -3.97 9.50
N PRO A 51 -1.94 -4.08 8.72
CA PRO A 51 -2.75 -2.93 8.35
C PRO A 51 -3.74 -2.48 9.45
N PHE A 52 -4.20 -3.40 10.31
CA PHE A 52 -5.24 -3.11 11.27
C PHE A 52 -4.70 -2.35 12.47
N GLY A 53 -5.28 -1.16 12.69
CA GLY A 53 -4.86 -0.23 13.73
C GLY A 53 -3.87 0.83 13.25
N ALA A 54 -3.26 0.66 12.07
CA ALA A 54 -2.37 1.65 11.48
C ALA A 54 -3.14 2.93 11.11
N LYS A 55 -2.50 4.09 11.34
CA LYS A 55 -3.02 5.41 10.97
C LYS A 55 -2.29 5.91 9.74
N ILE A 56 -3.07 6.33 8.74
CA ILE A 56 -2.57 7.00 7.55
C ILE A 56 -3.01 8.45 7.64
N THR A 57 -2.06 9.37 7.74
CA THR A 57 -2.33 10.80 7.88
C THR A 57 -1.70 11.57 6.72
N ASP A 58 -2.26 12.73 6.41
CA ASP A 58 -1.66 13.66 5.47
C ASP A 58 -0.48 14.38 6.12
N LYS A 59 0.63 14.53 5.39
CA LYS A 59 1.81 15.24 5.90
C LYS A 59 1.49 16.74 6.05
N PRO A 60 1.71 17.35 7.22
CA PRO A 60 1.25 18.70 7.53
C PRO A 60 2.00 19.82 6.80
N ASN A 61 3.19 19.57 6.25
CA ASN A 61 4.02 20.62 5.66
C ASN A 61 4.26 20.40 4.15
N LYS A 62 3.78 21.38 3.36
CA LYS A 62 3.98 21.70 1.93
C LYS A 62 4.84 20.73 1.08
N SER A 63 4.34 19.53 0.85
CA SER A 63 4.86 18.67 -0.23
C SER A 63 3.84 18.47 -1.35
N GLY A 64 2.83 19.33 -1.48
CA GLY A 64 1.78 19.20 -2.50
C GLY A 64 2.35 19.08 -3.93
N CYS A 65 3.22 20.00 -4.34
CA CYS A 65 3.83 19.98 -5.67
C CYS A 65 4.78 18.79 -5.87
N LEU A 66 5.69 18.54 -4.92
CA LEU A 66 6.64 17.43 -5.01
C LEU A 66 5.92 16.07 -4.98
N SER A 67 4.98 15.88 -4.06
CA SER A 67 4.18 14.66 -3.96
C SER A 67 3.31 14.46 -5.19
N PHE A 68 2.77 15.54 -5.78
CA PHE A 68 2.05 15.45 -7.04
C PHE A 68 2.96 14.92 -8.16
N ILE A 69 4.15 15.51 -8.34
CA ILE A 69 5.12 15.06 -9.36
C ILE A 69 5.53 13.60 -9.11
N MET A 70 5.86 13.24 -7.87
CA MET A 70 6.22 11.87 -7.52
C MET A 70 5.05 10.89 -7.74
N ASN A 71 3.82 11.26 -7.40
CA ASN A 71 2.64 10.44 -7.67
C ASN A 71 2.44 10.26 -9.18
N VAL A 72 2.60 11.31 -10.00
CA VAL A 72 2.50 11.21 -11.47
C VAL A 72 3.53 10.25 -12.04
N ILE A 73 4.80 10.38 -11.65
CA ILE A 73 5.87 9.47 -12.07
C ILE A 73 5.57 8.04 -11.63
N TRP A 74 5.14 7.87 -10.39
CA TRP A 74 4.83 6.57 -9.81
C TRP A 74 3.66 5.87 -10.48
N ILE A 75 2.64 6.62 -10.90
CA ILE A 75 1.47 6.07 -11.61
C ILE A 75 1.89 5.39 -12.91
N LEU A 76 2.85 5.97 -13.63
CA LEU A 76 3.33 5.41 -14.89
C LEU A 76 4.21 4.17 -14.70
N ILE A 77 4.94 4.08 -13.59
CA ILE A 77 5.94 3.03 -13.37
C ILE A 77 5.36 1.83 -12.63
N GLY A 78 4.71 2.05 -11.49
CA GLY A 78 4.42 0.99 -10.53
C GLY A 78 2.99 0.99 -9.97
N SER A 79 2.33 2.15 -9.87
CA SER A 79 1.07 2.25 -9.12
C SER A 79 -0.05 1.42 -9.72
N ILE A 80 -0.20 1.44 -11.05
CA ILE A 80 -1.31 0.77 -11.74
C ILE A 80 -1.26 -0.73 -11.46
N TRP A 81 -0.07 -1.34 -11.54
CA TRP A 81 0.12 -2.76 -11.30
C TRP A 81 -0.26 -3.19 -9.88
N ILE A 82 0.18 -2.42 -8.87
CA ILE A 82 -0.11 -2.72 -7.46
C ILE A 82 -1.57 -2.44 -7.11
N SER A 83 -2.12 -1.33 -7.61
CA SER A 83 -3.53 -0.98 -7.42
C SER A 83 -4.46 -2.01 -8.07
N ILE A 84 -4.12 -2.55 -9.24
CA ILE A 84 -4.88 -3.62 -9.88
C ILE A 84 -4.88 -4.88 -9.01
N THR A 85 -3.73 -5.31 -8.47
CA THR A 85 -3.69 -6.46 -7.55
C THR A 85 -4.63 -6.25 -6.37
N HIS A 86 -4.63 -5.05 -5.77
CA HIS A 86 -5.55 -4.74 -4.68
C HIS A 86 -7.02 -4.77 -5.12
N VAL A 87 -7.35 -4.23 -6.29
CA VAL A 87 -8.72 -4.28 -6.82
C VAL A 87 -9.16 -5.71 -7.08
N LEU A 88 -8.33 -6.53 -7.71
CA LEU A 88 -8.62 -7.93 -8.02
C LEU A 88 -8.84 -8.75 -6.74
N LEU A 89 -7.94 -8.64 -5.76
CA LEU A 89 -8.10 -9.29 -4.46
C LEU A 89 -9.34 -8.76 -3.72
N GLY A 90 -9.58 -7.44 -3.80
CA GLY A 90 -10.77 -6.82 -3.22
C GLY A 90 -12.07 -7.37 -3.79
N VAL A 91 -12.16 -7.52 -5.12
CA VAL A 91 -13.30 -8.12 -5.80
C VAL A 91 -13.45 -9.60 -5.45
N LEU A 92 -12.35 -10.35 -5.44
CA LEU A 92 -12.35 -11.76 -5.05
C LEU A 92 -12.91 -11.97 -3.63
N PHE A 93 -12.46 -11.17 -2.67
CA PHE A 93 -12.96 -11.23 -1.30
C PHE A 93 -14.41 -10.75 -1.17
N ALA A 94 -14.83 -9.80 -2.00
CA ALA A 94 -16.19 -9.27 -1.99
C ALA A 94 -17.25 -10.29 -2.43
N ILE A 95 -16.86 -11.38 -3.11
CA ILE A 95 -17.77 -12.48 -3.48
C ILE A 95 -18.34 -13.16 -2.23
N THR A 96 -17.61 -13.15 -1.11
CA THR A 96 -18.03 -13.79 0.13
C THR A 96 -18.44 -12.77 1.19
N ILE A 97 -19.50 -13.06 1.94
CA ILE A 97 -19.96 -12.18 3.05
C ILE A 97 -18.85 -12.02 4.10
N VAL A 98 -18.11 -13.09 4.39
CA VAL A 98 -17.01 -13.09 5.37
C VAL A 98 -15.79 -12.30 4.87
N GLY A 99 -15.58 -12.23 3.55
CA GLY A 99 -14.45 -11.51 2.94
C GLY A 99 -14.66 -10.00 2.78
N LEU A 100 -15.90 -9.49 2.87
CA LEU A 100 -16.21 -8.06 2.79
C LEU A 100 -15.33 -7.11 3.63
N PRO A 101 -14.98 -7.40 4.91
CA PRO A 101 -14.05 -6.56 5.66
C PRO A 101 -12.65 -6.48 5.02
N PHE A 102 -12.15 -7.60 4.48
CA PHE A 102 -10.86 -7.66 3.78
C PHE A 102 -10.93 -6.93 2.42
N ALA A 103 -12.04 -7.10 1.70
CA ALA A 103 -12.29 -6.39 0.44
C ALA A 103 -12.24 -4.87 0.62
N LYS A 104 -12.93 -4.34 1.64
CA LYS A 104 -12.91 -2.90 1.98
C LYS A 104 -11.48 -2.40 2.23
N GLN A 105 -10.66 -3.19 2.91
CA GLN A 105 -9.28 -2.84 3.19
C GLN A 105 -8.42 -2.85 1.92
N HIS A 106 -8.58 -3.86 1.04
CA HIS A 106 -7.94 -3.89 -0.26
C HIS A 106 -8.30 -2.68 -1.12
N PHE A 107 -9.56 -2.26 -1.20
CA PHE A 107 -9.95 -1.06 -1.94
C PHE A 107 -9.37 0.24 -1.33
N LYS A 108 -9.26 0.32 0.00
CA LYS A 108 -8.57 1.43 0.66
C LYS A 108 -7.10 1.49 0.26
N PHE A 109 -6.43 0.34 0.21
CA PHE A 109 -5.03 0.26 -0.21
C PHE A 109 -4.83 0.45 -1.71
N ALA A 110 -5.79 0.08 -2.56
CA ALA A 110 -5.75 0.41 -3.98
C ALA A 110 -5.65 1.92 -4.21
N ARG A 111 -6.42 2.72 -3.44
CA ARG A 111 -6.35 4.19 -3.47
C ARG A 111 -5.03 4.72 -2.92
N LEU A 112 -4.54 4.15 -1.82
CA LEU A 112 -3.26 4.55 -1.22
C LEU A 112 -2.07 4.23 -2.13
N ALA A 113 -2.10 3.08 -2.81
CA ALA A 113 -1.09 2.64 -3.75
C ALA A 113 -0.98 3.56 -4.97
N PHE A 114 -2.11 4.15 -5.38
CA PHE A 114 -2.19 5.12 -6.48
C PHE A 114 -1.49 6.43 -6.14
N THR A 115 -1.69 6.95 -4.94
CA THR A 115 -1.11 8.22 -4.48
C THR A 115 -0.39 8.08 -3.13
N PRO A 116 0.72 7.34 -3.08
CA PRO A 116 1.39 7.04 -1.83
C PRO A 116 2.17 8.24 -1.27
N PHE A 117 2.56 9.20 -2.11
CA PHE A 117 3.33 10.37 -1.70
C PHE A 117 2.42 11.43 -1.08
N GLY A 118 2.94 12.10 -0.04
CA GLY A 118 2.17 13.03 0.79
C GLY A 118 1.45 12.38 1.97
N LYS A 119 1.48 11.04 2.07
CA LYS A 119 0.93 10.29 3.19
C LYS A 119 2.03 9.86 4.16
N ASP A 120 1.71 9.88 5.45
CA ASP A 120 2.51 9.28 6.51
C ASP A 120 1.79 8.06 7.10
N VAL A 121 2.57 7.05 7.47
CA VAL A 121 2.05 5.76 7.94
C VAL A 121 2.60 5.49 9.34
N GLN A 122 1.70 5.54 10.32
CA GLN A 122 1.99 5.17 11.71
C GLN A 122 1.41 3.79 11.97
N LEU A 123 2.30 2.82 12.15
CA LEU A 123 1.95 1.43 12.37
C LEU A 123 1.59 1.20 13.84
N ALA A 124 0.70 0.25 14.09
CA ALA A 124 0.16 -0.04 15.43
C ALA A 124 0.62 -1.40 15.95
N TRP A 125 1.94 -1.62 15.92
CA TRP A 125 2.60 -2.81 16.46
C TRP A 125 2.38 -2.92 17.97
#